data_AF-A0A972VB13-F1
#
_entry.id   AF-A0A972VB13-F1
#
_cell.length_a   1.000
_cell.length_b   1.000
_cell.length_c   1.000
_cell.angle_alpha   90.00
_cell.angle_beta   90.00
_cell.angle_gamma   90.00
#
_symmetry.space_group_name_H-M   'P 1'
#
loop_
_entity.id
_entity.type
_entity.pdbx_description
1 polymer ?
#
loop_
_entity_poly.entity_id
_entity_poly.type
_entity_poly.pdbx_seq_one_letter_code
_entity_poly.pdbx_strand_id
1 'polypeptide(L)'
;MLPWLILALALLLPKANHHAKTWLIVLPVAAIFGLWKISLWAMGQNMMPSSTTLQFEVLIFSLCTGTAVTWLGSHGGATQGGIVRFFRALGMLVVVSSLSIPCFQSRVSEETSLFLAIVVPLQIAFAISMVCTRRLCKQTYRPVAFSLRLLPSTIILCMPGIFIAQLIMMAVTNQPSFELLEMLLISLISGPIFGGILSMINLPFLILAARSPFYRERFQIFMNLKPRNPEDE
;
A
#
# COMPACT_ATOMS: atom_id res chain seq x y z
N MET A 1 -9.91 -9.78 -12.60
CA MET A 1 -11.25 -9.18 -12.38
C MET A 1 -11.62 -9.05 -10.90
N LEU A 2 -11.16 -9.92 -10.00
CA LEU A 2 -11.53 -9.89 -8.59
C LEU A 2 -11.10 -8.65 -7.76
N PRO A 3 -9.93 -8.00 -7.99
CA PRO A 3 -9.62 -6.74 -7.30
C PRO A 3 -10.67 -5.65 -7.54
N TRP A 4 -11.22 -5.61 -8.76
CA TRP A 4 -12.33 -4.73 -9.11
C TRP A 4 -13.62 -5.11 -8.40
N LEU A 5 -13.88 -6.42 -8.19
CA LEU A 5 -15.01 -6.88 -7.39
C LEU A 5 -14.86 -6.46 -5.92
N ILE A 6 -13.68 -6.64 -5.32
CA ILE A 6 -13.39 -6.20 -3.95
C ILE A 6 -13.60 -4.69 -3.83
N LEU A 7 -13.08 -3.92 -4.79
CA LEU A 7 -13.25 -2.47 -4.82
C LEU A 7 -14.72 -2.08 -5.00
N ALA A 8 -15.47 -2.75 -5.88
CA ALA A 8 -16.89 -2.53 -6.08
C ALA A 8 -17.68 -2.84 -4.79
N LEU A 9 -17.40 -3.95 -4.12
CA LEU A 9 -18.00 -4.29 -2.83
C LEU A 9 -17.68 -3.24 -1.77
N ALA A 10 -16.43 -2.75 -1.71
CA ALA A 10 -16.05 -1.68 -0.79
C ALA A 10 -16.73 -0.33 -1.08
N LEU A 11 -17.09 -0.07 -2.34
CA LEU A 11 -17.87 1.12 -2.74
C LEU A 11 -19.36 0.96 -2.46
N LEU A 12 -19.92 -0.22 -2.71
CA LEU A 12 -21.37 -0.47 -2.70
C LEU A 12 -21.92 -0.91 -1.35
N LEU A 13 -21.14 -1.63 -0.51
CA LEU A 13 -21.64 -2.14 0.78
C LEU A 13 -21.77 -1.05 1.85
N PRO A 14 -20.76 -0.18 2.09
CA PRO A 14 -20.87 0.82 3.15
C PRO A 14 -21.75 1.99 2.68
N LYS A 15 -22.84 2.26 3.40
CA LYS A 15 -23.72 3.42 3.11
C LYS A 15 -22.96 4.75 3.01
N ALA A 16 -21.88 4.90 3.80
CA ALA A 16 -20.99 6.07 3.76
C ALA A 16 -20.25 6.27 2.42
N ASN A 17 -20.24 5.27 1.54
CA ASN A 17 -19.54 5.29 0.25
C ASN A 17 -20.49 5.51 -0.94
N HIS A 18 -21.81 5.62 -0.72
CA HIS A 18 -22.80 5.82 -1.79
C HIS A 18 -22.76 7.20 -2.46
N HIS A 19 -21.93 8.12 -1.97
CA HIS A 19 -21.74 9.43 -2.59
C HIS A 19 -20.95 9.36 -3.91
N ALA A 20 -21.37 10.13 -4.92
CA ALA A 20 -20.69 10.21 -6.22
C ALA A 20 -19.20 10.57 -6.11
N LYS A 21 -18.82 11.40 -5.13
CA LYS A 21 -17.41 11.79 -4.90
C LYS A 21 -16.53 10.60 -4.50
N THR A 22 -17.09 9.55 -3.91
CA THR A 22 -16.36 8.34 -3.50
C THR A 22 -15.86 7.52 -4.70
N TRP A 23 -16.51 7.66 -5.86
CA TRP A 23 -16.09 7.00 -7.09
C TRP A 23 -14.77 7.54 -7.65
N LEU A 24 -14.33 8.73 -7.21
CA LEU A 24 -13.03 9.28 -7.62
C LEU A 24 -11.84 8.42 -7.16
N ILE A 25 -12.02 7.50 -6.20
CA ILE A 25 -10.98 6.53 -5.82
C ILE A 25 -10.62 5.56 -6.96
N VAL A 26 -11.49 5.40 -7.95
CA VAL A 26 -11.23 4.58 -9.13
C VAL A 26 -10.14 5.24 -10.00
N LEU A 27 -10.03 6.57 -9.99
CA LEU A 27 -9.03 7.30 -10.77
C LEU A 27 -7.58 6.92 -10.42
N PRO A 28 -7.13 6.95 -9.15
CA PRO A 28 -5.77 6.52 -8.81
C PRO A 28 -5.53 5.04 -9.10
N VAL A 29 -6.53 4.16 -8.91
CA VAL A 29 -6.43 2.73 -9.23
C VAL A 29 -6.24 2.52 -10.73
N ALA A 30 -7.06 3.18 -11.56
CA ALA A 30 -6.94 3.15 -13.01
C ALA A 30 -5.62 3.75 -13.51
N ALA A 31 -5.15 4.83 -12.87
CA ALA A 31 -3.86 5.43 -13.20
C ALA A 31 -2.70 4.46 -12.95
N ILE A 32 -2.69 3.76 -11.81
CA ILE A 32 -1.65 2.76 -11.49
C ILE A 32 -1.71 1.58 -12.46
N PHE A 33 -2.92 1.09 -12.80
CA PHE A 33 -3.11 0.05 -13.80
C PHE A 33 -2.55 0.49 -15.16
N GLY A 34 -2.91 1.70 -15.61
CA GLY A 34 -2.46 2.28 -16.87
C GLY A 34 -0.94 2.43 -16.91
N LEU A 35 -0.34 2.99 -15.86
CA LEU A 35 1.11 3.13 -15.73
C LEU A 35 1.81 1.77 -15.79
N TRP A 36 1.31 0.76 -15.10
CA TRP A 36 1.88 -0.59 -15.16
C TRP A 36 1.84 -1.18 -16.58
N LYS A 37 0.71 -1.08 -17.28
CA LYS A 37 0.59 -1.58 -18.66
C LYS A 37 1.46 -0.79 -19.64
N ILE A 38 1.59 0.53 -19.46
CA ILE A 38 2.51 1.35 -20.25
C ILE A 38 3.97 0.92 -20.01
N SER A 39 4.36 0.67 -18.75
CA SER A 39 5.71 0.18 -18.43
C SER A 39 6.00 -1.17 -19.08
N LEU A 40 5.04 -2.11 -19.04
CA LEU A 40 5.19 -3.41 -19.72
C LEU A 40 5.32 -3.27 -21.24
N TRP A 41 4.53 -2.37 -21.82
CA TRP A 41 4.61 -2.07 -23.25
C TRP A 41 5.98 -1.46 -23.61
N ALA A 42 6.46 -0.51 -22.81
CA ALA A 42 7.73 0.17 -23.04
C ALA A 42 8.96 -0.74 -22.88
N MET A 43 8.93 -1.71 -21.95
CA MET A 43 10.00 -2.70 -21.78
C MET A 43 10.04 -3.74 -22.92
N GLY A 44 8.96 -3.86 -23.70
CA GLY A 44 8.82 -4.89 -24.73
C GLY A 44 8.58 -6.28 -24.15
N GLN A 45 7.83 -7.13 -24.86
CA GLN A 45 7.41 -8.44 -24.36
C GLN A 45 8.56 -9.45 -24.13
N ASN A 46 9.78 -9.11 -24.51
CA ASN A 46 10.94 -10.01 -24.42
C ASN A 46 11.78 -9.80 -23.15
N MET A 47 11.56 -8.74 -22.37
CA MET A 47 12.42 -8.42 -21.21
C MET A 47 12.04 -9.14 -19.91
N MET A 48 10.78 -9.57 -19.75
CA MET A 48 10.33 -10.32 -18.57
C MET A 48 9.57 -11.58 -18.96
N PRO A 49 9.85 -12.72 -18.31
CA PRO A 49 9.00 -13.90 -18.41
C PRO A 49 7.56 -13.59 -18.00
N SER A 50 6.60 -14.21 -18.68
CA SER A 50 5.16 -14.01 -18.41
C SER A 50 4.77 -14.34 -16.97
N SER A 51 5.45 -15.31 -16.34
CA SER A 51 5.28 -15.64 -14.92
C SER A 51 5.69 -14.47 -14.02
N THR A 52 6.87 -13.89 -14.21
CA THR A 52 7.35 -12.73 -13.44
C THR A 52 6.44 -11.52 -13.63
N THR A 53 6.01 -11.23 -14.85
CA THR A 53 5.05 -10.15 -15.12
C THR A 53 3.75 -10.34 -14.35
N LEU A 54 3.19 -11.56 -14.36
CA LEU A 54 1.97 -11.87 -13.61
C LEU A 54 2.17 -11.66 -12.12
N GLN A 55 3.31 -12.08 -11.56
CA GLN A 55 3.61 -11.94 -10.13
C GLN A 55 3.66 -10.46 -9.69
N PHE A 56 4.36 -9.61 -10.45
CA PHE A 56 4.37 -8.16 -10.18
C PHE A 56 2.99 -7.53 -10.37
N GLU A 57 2.22 -7.99 -11.36
CA GLU A 57 0.86 -7.54 -11.58
C GLU A 57 -0.02 -7.84 -10.36
N VAL A 58 0.00 -9.07 -9.86
CA VAL A 58 -0.71 -9.48 -8.64
C VAL A 58 -0.29 -8.64 -7.44
N LEU A 59 1.01 -8.42 -7.27
CA LEU A 59 1.56 -7.62 -6.19
C LEU A 59 1.03 -6.18 -6.25
N ILE A 60 1.21 -5.49 -7.38
CA ILE A 60 0.80 -4.09 -7.55
C ILE A 60 -0.71 -3.95 -7.35
N PHE A 61 -1.52 -4.86 -7.90
CA PHE A 61 -2.97 -4.80 -7.73
C PHE A 61 -3.42 -5.06 -6.30
N SER A 62 -2.80 -6.02 -5.62
CA SER A 62 -3.11 -6.33 -4.22
C SER A 62 -2.80 -5.13 -3.32
N LEU A 63 -1.63 -4.52 -3.48
CA LEU A 63 -1.23 -3.32 -2.74
C LEU A 63 -2.16 -2.13 -3.05
N CYS A 64 -2.43 -1.89 -4.33
CA CYS A 64 -3.30 -0.79 -4.77
C CYS A 64 -4.74 -0.93 -4.24
N THR A 65 -5.30 -2.13 -4.30
CA THR A 65 -6.66 -2.43 -3.82
C THR A 65 -6.73 -2.32 -2.30
N GLY A 66 -5.73 -2.84 -1.58
CA GLY A 66 -5.63 -2.68 -0.13
C GLY A 66 -5.58 -1.23 0.29
N THR A 67 -4.78 -0.40 -0.38
CA THR A 67 -4.74 1.05 -0.15
C THR A 67 -6.10 1.69 -0.43
N ALA A 68 -6.69 1.44 -1.60
CA ALA A 68 -7.98 2.02 -1.98
C ALA A 68 -9.09 1.71 -0.97
N VAL A 69 -9.21 0.45 -0.55
CA VAL A 69 -10.22 0.03 0.43
C VAL A 69 -9.95 0.62 1.80
N THR A 70 -8.69 0.70 2.23
CA THR A 70 -8.31 1.34 3.50
C THR A 70 -8.73 2.81 3.52
N TRP A 71 -8.55 3.52 2.40
CA TRP A 71 -8.98 4.90 2.25
C TRP A 71 -10.51 5.04 2.25
N LEU A 72 -11.22 4.12 1.60
CA LEU A 72 -12.69 4.07 1.65
C LEU A 72 -13.22 3.79 3.07
N GLY A 73 -12.54 2.94 3.84
CA GLY A 73 -12.91 2.58 5.21
C GLY A 73 -12.59 3.64 6.28
N SER A 74 -11.84 4.68 5.93
CA SER A 74 -11.34 5.67 6.90
C SER A 74 -12.42 6.52 7.59
N HIS A 75 -13.59 6.71 6.95
CA HIS A 75 -14.64 7.58 7.47
C HIS A 75 -15.25 7.08 8.79
N GLY A 76 -15.40 5.76 8.96
CA GLY A 76 -16.04 5.17 10.14
C GLY A 76 -15.18 5.17 11.42
N GLY A 77 -14.02 5.83 11.44
CA GLY A 77 -13.06 5.81 12.55
C GLY A 77 -12.97 7.11 13.35
N ALA A 78 -13.72 8.15 13.01
CA ALA A 78 -13.53 9.50 13.56
C ALA A 78 -13.69 9.61 15.09
N THR A 79 -14.41 8.69 15.72
CA THR A 79 -14.65 8.66 17.19
C THR A 79 -13.67 7.76 17.96
N GLN A 80 -12.88 6.94 17.27
CA GLN A 80 -12.02 5.93 17.91
C GLN A 80 -10.68 6.55 18.38
N GLY A 81 -10.02 5.94 19.37
CA GLY A 81 -8.67 6.35 19.78
C GLY A 81 -7.63 6.16 18.66
N GLY A 82 -6.55 6.95 18.67
CA GLY A 82 -5.54 6.95 17.59
C GLY A 82 -4.90 5.58 17.33
N ILE A 83 -4.66 4.79 18.38
CA ILE A 83 -4.09 3.43 18.28
C ILE A 83 -5.08 2.46 17.62
N VAL A 84 -6.36 2.50 18.03
CA VAL A 84 -7.41 1.65 17.46
C VAL A 84 -7.60 1.94 15.96
N ARG A 85 -7.58 3.22 15.57
CA ARG A 85 -7.63 3.61 14.16
C ARG A 85 -6.46 3.03 13.37
N PHE A 86 -5.25 3.10 13.93
CA PHE A 86 -4.05 2.54 13.29
C PHE A 86 -4.17 1.03 13.07
N PHE A 87 -4.54 0.26 14.10
CA PHE A 87 -4.70 -1.19 13.94
C PHE A 87 -5.84 -1.58 13.01
N ARG A 88 -6.94 -0.82 13.01
CA ARG A 88 -8.02 -1.03 12.03
C ARG A 88 -7.56 -0.75 10.60
N ALA A 89 -6.81 0.33 10.40
CA ALA A 89 -6.22 0.68 9.12
C ALA A 89 -5.25 -0.39 8.62
N LEU A 90 -4.32 -0.80 9.50
CA LEU A 90 -3.37 -1.86 9.21
C LEU A 90 -4.07 -3.18 8.90
N GLY A 91 -5.08 -3.54 9.70
CA GLY A 91 -5.90 -4.73 9.48
C GLY A 91 -6.60 -4.70 8.13
N MET A 92 -7.26 -3.60 7.76
CA MET A 92 -7.89 -3.46 6.43
C MET A 92 -6.86 -3.56 5.32
N LEU A 93 -5.72 -2.87 5.45
CA LEU A 93 -4.65 -2.85 4.46
C LEU A 93 -4.08 -4.26 4.24
N VAL A 94 -3.73 -4.96 5.31
CA VAL A 94 -3.16 -6.30 5.28
C VAL A 94 -4.20 -7.30 4.76
N VAL A 95 -5.40 -7.36 5.37
CA VAL A 95 -6.43 -8.35 5.01
C VAL A 95 -6.86 -8.18 3.55
N VAL A 96 -7.15 -6.96 3.10
CA VAL A 96 -7.61 -6.73 1.73
C VAL A 96 -6.51 -7.03 0.72
N SER A 97 -5.27 -6.62 1.00
CA SER A 97 -4.14 -6.94 0.12
C SER A 97 -3.91 -8.45 0.05
N SER A 98 -3.92 -9.14 1.19
CA SER A 98 -3.74 -10.59 1.28
C SER A 98 -4.85 -11.36 0.58
N LEU A 99 -6.12 -10.98 0.78
CA LEU A 99 -7.27 -11.62 0.12
C LEU A 99 -7.23 -11.45 -1.40
N SER A 100 -6.56 -10.44 -1.91
CA SER A 100 -6.42 -10.21 -3.35
C SER A 100 -5.50 -11.25 -4.01
N ILE A 101 -4.57 -11.88 -3.27
CA ILE A 101 -3.53 -12.77 -3.83
C ILE A 101 -4.11 -14.13 -4.26
N PRO A 102 -4.84 -14.90 -3.42
CA PRO A 102 -5.43 -16.16 -3.84
C PRO A 102 -6.42 -15.99 -4.98
N CYS A 103 -6.98 -14.80 -5.16
CA CYS A 103 -7.93 -14.54 -6.25
C CYS A 103 -7.33 -14.62 -7.66
N PHE A 104 -5.99 -14.66 -7.77
CA PHE A 104 -5.30 -14.86 -9.04
C PHE A 104 -4.81 -16.30 -9.24
N GLN A 105 -4.91 -17.16 -8.22
CA GLN A 105 -4.49 -18.55 -8.30
C GLN A 105 -5.67 -19.48 -7.94
N SER A 106 -5.98 -20.45 -8.81
CA SER A 106 -7.13 -21.35 -8.59
C SER A 106 -6.98 -22.27 -7.38
N ARG A 107 -5.79 -22.32 -6.76
CA ARG A 107 -5.49 -23.06 -5.52
C ARG A 107 -4.56 -22.24 -4.65
N VAL A 108 -4.75 -22.33 -3.33
CA VAL A 108 -3.76 -21.86 -2.34
C VAL A 108 -2.52 -22.74 -2.52
N SER A 109 -1.58 -22.25 -3.32
CA SER A 109 -0.32 -22.92 -3.65
C SER A 109 0.79 -22.42 -2.73
N GLU A 110 1.94 -23.09 -2.76
CA GLU A 110 3.17 -22.60 -2.09
C GLU A 110 3.52 -21.17 -2.54
N GLU A 111 3.26 -20.82 -3.80
CA GLU A 111 3.49 -19.47 -4.31
C GLU A 111 2.62 -18.44 -3.60
N THR A 112 1.36 -18.76 -3.29
CA THR A 112 0.46 -17.87 -2.53
C THR A 112 1.04 -17.56 -1.15
N SER A 113 1.60 -18.57 -0.48
CA SER A 113 2.25 -18.40 0.83
C SER A 113 3.48 -17.51 0.75
N LEU A 114 4.31 -17.67 -0.30
CA LEU A 114 5.48 -16.81 -0.55
C LEU A 114 5.06 -15.36 -0.83
N PHE A 115 4.00 -15.14 -1.60
CA PHE A 115 3.47 -13.81 -1.85
C PHE A 115 2.95 -13.13 -0.57
N LEU A 116 2.26 -13.88 0.28
CA LEU A 116 1.81 -13.37 1.57
C LEU A 116 2.99 -13.02 2.48
N ALA A 117 4.05 -13.84 2.48
CA ALA A 117 5.27 -13.58 3.24
C ALA A 117 5.96 -12.27 2.84
N ILE A 118 5.79 -11.80 1.60
CA ILE A 118 6.33 -10.52 1.11
C ILE A 118 5.34 -9.36 1.33
N VAL A 119 4.08 -9.55 0.95
CA VAL A 119 3.05 -8.48 0.99
C VAL A 119 2.77 -8.01 2.40
N VAL A 120 2.67 -8.92 3.37
CA VAL A 120 2.29 -8.58 4.74
C VAL A 120 3.33 -7.69 5.41
N PRO A 121 4.65 -8.03 5.44
CA PRO A 121 5.67 -7.16 6.01
C PRO A 121 5.78 -5.81 5.29
N LEU A 122 5.62 -5.79 3.96
CA LEU A 122 5.65 -4.54 3.19
C LEU A 122 4.49 -3.60 3.56
N GLN A 123 3.28 -4.13 3.77
CA GLN A 123 2.13 -3.33 4.20
C GLN A 123 2.28 -2.82 5.64
N ILE A 124 2.85 -3.65 6.52
CA ILE A 124 3.20 -3.23 7.89
C ILE A 124 4.23 -2.09 7.83
N ALA A 125 5.30 -2.25 7.05
CA ALA A 125 6.32 -1.23 6.85
C ALA A 125 5.69 0.09 6.35
N PHE A 126 4.84 0.03 5.34
CA PHE A 126 4.15 1.20 4.81
C PHE A 126 3.24 1.89 5.85
N ALA A 127 2.47 1.12 6.62
CA ALA A 127 1.65 1.68 7.69
C ALA A 127 2.49 2.39 8.76
N ILE A 128 3.63 1.80 9.14
CA ILE A 128 4.59 2.42 10.06
C ILE A 128 5.19 3.68 9.43
N SER A 129 5.53 3.68 8.13
CA SER A 129 6.02 4.85 7.40
C SER A 129 5.04 6.01 7.44
N MET A 130 3.74 5.74 7.28
CA MET A 130 2.71 6.77 7.44
C MET A 130 2.70 7.36 8.85
N VAL A 131 2.81 6.53 9.91
CA VAL A 131 2.86 7.01 11.31
C VAL A 131 4.14 7.81 11.59
N CYS A 132 5.29 7.35 11.11
CA CYS A 132 6.55 8.07 11.21
C CYS A 132 6.47 9.42 10.50
N THR A 133 5.96 9.44 9.27
CA THR A 133 5.76 10.66 8.48
C THR A 133 4.85 11.65 9.19
N ARG A 134 3.76 11.18 9.80
CA ARG A 134 2.87 12.00 10.62
C ARG A 134 3.64 12.68 11.76
N ARG A 135 4.48 11.92 12.48
CA ARG A 135 5.29 12.45 13.59
C ARG A 135 6.30 13.48 13.09
N LEU A 136 6.98 13.20 11.97
CA LEU A 136 7.91 14.13 11.31
C LEU A 136 7.23 15.41 10.82
N CYS A 137 5.94 15.34 10.45
CA CYS A 137 5.13 16.50 10.07
C CYS A 137 4.53 17.26 11.27
N LYS A 138 4.91 16.95 12.51
CA LYS A 138 4.35 17.57 13.74
C LYS A 138 2.82 17.57 13.76
N GLN A 139 2.19 16.54 13.18
CA GLN A 139 0.74 16.40 13.04
C GLN A 139 0.02 17.48 12.20
N THR A 140 0.76 18.34 11.49
CA THR A 140 0.18 19.34 10.58
C THR A 140 0.11 18.79 9.16
N TYR A 141 -1.03 18.95 8.49
CA TYR A 141 -1.17 18.46 7.12
C TYR A 141 -0.69 19.49 6.10
N ARG A 142 0.45 19.21 5.46
CA ARG A 142 0.95 19.88 4.27
C ARG A 142 1.14 18.84 3.16
N PRO A 143 0.28 18.76 2.13
CA PRO A 143 0.28 17.64 1.18
C PRO A 143 1.64 17.35 0.54
N VAL A 144 2.33 18.41 0.10
CA VAL A 144 3.64 18.29 -0.56
C VAL A 144 4.71 17.83 0.43
N ALA A 145 4.82 18.50 1.59
CA ALA A 145 5.80 18.13 2.61
C ALA A 145 5.54 16.73 3.19
N PHE A 146 4.28 16.33 3.33
CA PHE A 146 3.91 14.98 3.75
C PHE A 146 4.36 13.95 2.72
N SER A 147 4.08 14.18 1.43
CA SER A 147 4.48 13.26 0.35
C SER A 147 6.01 13.16 0.23
N LEU A 148 6.72 14.28 0.31
CA LEU A 148 8.19 14.33 0.27
C LEU A 148 8.84 13.62 1.47
N ARG A 149 8.20 13.60 2.64
CA ARG A 149 8.69 12.88 3.83
C ARG A 149 8.27 11.41 3.83
N LEU A 150 7.13 11.09 3.22
CA LEU A 150 6.65 9.71 3.14
C LEU A 150 7.59 8.84 2.30
N LEU A 151 8.09 9.35 1.17
CA LEU A 151 8.96 8.61 0.27
C LEU A 151 10.22 8.05 0.96
N PRO A 152 11.09 8.87 1.59
CA PRO A 152 12.27 8.35 2.28
C PRO A 152 11.89 7.46 3.46
N SER A 153 10.81 7.77 4.20
CA SER A 153 10.38 6.92 5.30
C SER A 153 9.90 5.54 4.84
N THR A 154 9.32 5.45 3.65
CA THR A 154 8.85 4.19 3.05
C THR A 154 10.01 3.37 2.54
N ILE A 155 10.97 4.01 1.86
CA ILE A 155 12.23 3.38 1.42
C ILE A 155 12.99 2.78 2.60
N ILE A 156 13.19 3.56 3.67
CA ILE A 156 13.97 3.12 4.84
C ILE A 156 13.24 1.97 5.57
N LEU A 157 11.93 2.05 5.77
CA LEU A 157 11.19 1.03 6.52
C LEU A 157 10.89 -0.24 5.70
N CYS A 158 10.95 -0.18 4.37
CA CYS A 158 10.83 -1.39 3.54
C CYS A 158 12.08 -2.29 3.62
N MET A 159 13.25 -1.76 3.96
CA MET A 159 14.46 -2.58 4.18
C MET A 159 14.24 -3.64 5.28
N PRO A 160 13.93 -3.28 6.55
CA PRO A 160 13.65 -4.27 7.57
C PRO A 160 12.38 -5.09 7.24
N GLY A 161 11.41 -4.53 6.53
CA GLY A 161 10.23 -5.27 6.05
C GLY A 161 10.60 -6.43 5.12
N ILE A 162 11.48 -6.20 4.14
CA ILE A 162 11.98 -7.27 3.26
C ILE A 162 12.86 -8.26 4.01
N PHE A 163 13.69 -7.79 4.96
CA PHE A 163 14.47 -8.70 5.79
C PHE A 163 13.56 -9.67 6.58
N ILE A 164 12.49 -9.14 7.19
CA ILE A 164 11.47 -9.95 7.86
C ILE A 164 10.78 -10.91 6.87
N ALA A 165 10.45 -10.46 5.66
CA ALA A 165 9.86 -11.32 4.64
C ALA A 165 10.76 -12.51 4.30
N GLN A 166 12.07 -12.29 4.17
CA GLN A 166 13.02 -13.37 3.93
C GLN A 166 13.10 -14.36 5.09
N LEU A 167 13.10 -13.89 6.34
CA LEU A 167 13.06 -14.76 7.51
C LEU A 167 11.79 -15.62 7.54
N ILE A 168 10.63 -15.03 7.19
CA ILE A 168 9.37 -15.77 7.08
C ILE A 168 9.46 -16.81 5.95
N MET A 169 9.98 -16.44 4.78
CA MET A 169 10.13 -17.39 3.67
C MET A 169 11.05 -18.55 4.03
N MET A 170 12.18 -18.28 4.68
CA MET A 170 13.09 -19.33 5.18
C MET A 170 12.38 -20.27 6.15
N ALA A 171 11.60 -19.73 7.10
CA ALA A 171 10.85 -20.53 8.06
C ALA A 171 9.75 -21.38 7.39
N VAL A 172 9.12 -20.88 6.32
CA VAL A 172 8.05 -21.58 5.60
C VAL A 172 8.58 -22.65 4.65
N THR A 173 9.67 -22.39 3.93
CA THR A 173 10.21 -23.33 2.92
C THR A 173 11.15 -24.38 3.51
N ASN A 174 11.56 -24.21 4.77
CA ASN A 174 12.50 -25.10 5.46
C ASN A 174 13.80 -25.34 4.66
N GLN A 175 14.18 -24.39 3.81
CA GLN A 175 15.41 -24.45 3.02
C GLN A 175 16.60 -23.88 3.79
N PRO A 176 17.81 -24.42 3.58
CA PRO A 176 19.01 -23.95 4.27
C PRO A 176 19.22 -22.46 4.02
N SER A 177 19.60 -21.77 5.08
CA SER A 177 19.75 -20.32 5.14
C SER A 177 20.71 -19.78 4.08
N PHE A 178 20.29 -18.73 3.37
CA PHE A 178 21.24 -17.72 2.89
C PHE A 178 22.09 -17.25 4.08
N GLU A 179 23.37 -16.96 3.86
CA GLU A 179 24.18 -16.35 4.91
C GLU A 179 23.51 -15.02 5.35
N LEU A 180 23.58 -14.68 6.64
CA LEU A 180 22.97 -13.44 7.17
C LEU A 180 23.40 -12.21 6.35
N LEU A 181 24.65 -12.20 5.86
CA LEU A 181 25.18 -11.15 5.00
C LEU A 181 24.43 -11.05 3.67
N GLU A 182 24.12 -12.17 3.04
CA GLU A 182 23.38 -12.20 1.77
C GLU A 182 21.94 -11.71 1.96
N MET A 183 21.28 -12.12 3.05
CA MET A 183 19.94 -11.60 3.39
C MET A 183 19.93 -10.08 3.58
N LEU A 184 20.94 -9.57 4.30
CA LEU A 184 21.12 -8.13 4.50
C LEU A 184 21.37 -7.39 3.18
N LEU A 185 22.21 -7.93 2.30
CA LEU A 185 22.48 -7.33 0.98
C LEU A 185 21.23 -7.33 0.10
N ILE A 186 20.50 -8.44 0.04
CA ILE A 186 19.23 -8.52 -0.70
C ILE A 186 18.24 -7.50 -0.13
N SER A 187 18.10 -7.41 1.20
CA SER A 187 17.23 -6.44 1.87
C SER A 187 17.63 -4.99 1.56
N LEU A 188 18.94 -4.69 1.55
CA LEU A 188 19.47 -3.35 1.27
C LEU A 188 19.18 -2.89 -0.16
N ILE A 189 19.17 -3.82 -1.13
CA ILE A 189 18.91 -3.52 -2.55
C ILE A 189 17.41 -3.54 -2.85
N SER A 190 16.72 -4.61 -2.47
CA SER A 190 15.30 -4.81 -2.79
C SER A 190 14.36 -3.97 -1.92
N GLY A 191 14.73 -3.66 -0.68
CA GLY A 191 13.97 -2.78 0.22
C GLY A 191 13.66 -1.41 -0.41
N PRO A 192 14.68 -0.67 -0.90
CA PRO A 192 14.46 0.58 -1.63
C PRO A 192 13.60 0.44 -2.88
N ILE A 193 13.77 -0.65 -3.65
CA ILE A 193 12.96 -0.90 -4.85
C ILE A 193 11.49 -1.04 -4.48
N PHE A 194 11.16 -1.91 -3.52
CA PHE A 194 9.79 -2.08 -3.04
C PHE A 194 9.24 -0.84 -2.35
N GLY A 195 10.05 -0.12 -1.59
CA GLY A 195 9.66 1.15 -0.97
C GLY A 195 9.37 2.24 -2.00
N GLY A 196 10.14 2.28 -3.09
CA GLY A 196 9.88 3.13 -4.25
C GLY A 196 8.56 2.77 -4.94
N ILE A 197 8.35 1.49 -5.23
CA ILE A 197 7.10 0.98 -5.83
C ILE A 197 5.89 1.34 -4.95
N LEU A 198 5.96 1.07 -3.64
CA LEU A 198 4.90 1.42 -2.70
C LEU A 198 4.64 2.93 -2.67
N SER A 199 5.69 3.75 -2.70
CA SER A 199 5.54 5.21 -2.75
C SER A 199 4.85 5.65 -4.04
N MET A 200 5.21 5.06 -5.19
CA MET A 200 4.57 5.34 -6.48
C MET A 200 3.10 4.91 -6.51
N ILE A 201 2.77 3.75 -5.93
CA ILE A 201 1.39 3.27 -5.79
C ILE A 201 0.58 4.26 -4.93
N ASN A 202 1.15 4.80 -3.86
CA ASN A 202 0.42 5.69 -2.95
C ASN A 202 0.33 7.14 -3.43
N LEU A 203 1.23 7.57 -4.33
CA LEU A 203 1.30 8.96 -4.80
C LEU A 203 -0.03 9.45 -5.45
N PRO A 204 -0.69 8.71 -6.35
CA PRO A 204 -1.99 9.11 -6.89
C PRO A 204 -3.08 9.29 -5.83
N PHE A 205 -3.08 8.47 -4.77
CA PHE A 205 -4.01 8.61 -3.65
C PHE A 205 -3.74 9.88 -2.84
N LEU A 206 -2.46 10.19 -2.58
CA LEU A 206 -2.07 11.42 -1.91
C LEU A 206 -2.40 12.67 -2.73
N ILE A 207 -2.22 12.62 -4.05
CA ILE A 207 -2.64 13.68 -4.97
C ILE A 207 -4.17 13.88 -4.89
N LEU A 208 -4.93 12.78 -4.85
CA LEU A 208 -6.39 12.83 -4.68
C LEU A 208 -6.79 13.45 -3.33
N ALA A 209 -6.14 13.09 -2.22
CA ALA A 209 -6.34 13.76 -0.93
C ALA A 209 -6.00 15.25 -0.97
N ALA A 210 -4.93 15.62 -1.67
CA ALA A 210 -4.51 17.01 -1.77
C ALA A 210 -5.54 17.84 -2.55
N ARG A 211 -6.05 17.32 -3.67
CA ARG A 211 -6.92 18.05 -4.60
C ARG A 211 -8.41 18.00 -4.25
N SER A 212 -8.88 16.96 -3.57
CA SER A 212 -10.29 16.82 -3.21
C SER A 212 -10.51 17.06 -1.71
N PRO A 213 -11.32 18.06 -1.31
CA PRO A 213 -11.59 18.33 0.12
C PRO A 213 -12.21 17.12 0.82
N PHE A 214 -13.02 16.32 0.09
CA PHE A 214 -13.62 15.10 0.61
C PHE A 214 -12.59 14.04 1.01
N TYR A 215 -11.60 13.76 0.14
CA TYR A 215 -10.53 12.82 0.48
C TYR A 215 -9.52 13.41 1.46
N ARG A 216 -9.34 14.73 1.44
CA ARG A 216 -8.50 15.44 2.40
C ARG A 216 -8.97 15.21 3.83
N GLU A 217 -10.26 15.40 4.08
CA GLU A 217 -10.87 15.21 5.40
C GLU A 217 -10.73 13.76 5.85
N ARG A 218 -11.05 12.81 4.97
CA ARG A 218 -10.87 11.37 5.23
C ARG A 218 -9.42 11.03 5.59
N PHE A 219 -8.46 11.56 4.83
CA PHE A 219 -7.04 11.38 5.10
C PHE A 219 -6.59 12.00 6.43
N GLN A 220 -7.09 13.21 6.75
CA GLN A 220 -6.80 13.87 8.03
C GLN A 220 -7.39 13.11 9.21
N ILE A 221 -8.62 12.59 9.11
CA ILE A 221 -9.25 11.76 10.13
C ILE A 221 -8.47 10.45 10.33
N PHE A 222 -8.10 9.81 9.21
CA PHE A 222 -7.33 8.57 9.18
C PHE A 222 -5.98 8.71 9.88
N MET A 223 -5.23 9.74 9.49
CA MET A 223 -3.93 10.03 10.07
C MET A 223 -4.01 10.79 11.38
N ASN A 224 -5.19 11.23 11.83
CA ASN A 224 -5.37 12.16 12.96
C ASN A 224 -4.42 13.37 12.85
N LEU A 225 -4.47 14.03 11.69
CA LEU A 225 -3.74 15.26 11.37
C LEU A 225 -4.65 16.47 11.57
N LYS A 226 -4.08 17.55 12.08
CA LYS A 226 -4.77 18.83 12.20
C LYS A 226 -4.69 19.59 10.87
N PRO A 227 -5.77 20.28 10.46
CA PRO A 227 -5.69 21.27 9.39
C PRO A 227 -4.71 22.38 9.81
N ARG A 228 -3.97 22.94 8.86
CA ARG A 228 -3.08 24.07 9.12
C ARG A 228 -3.94 25.32 9.33
N ASN A 229 -3.68 26.10 10.39
CA ASN A 229 -4.29 27.41 10.55
C ASN A 229 -3.64 28.39 9.55
N PRO A 230 -4.41 29.27 8.89
CA PRO A 230 -3.87 30.27 7.97
C PRO A 230 -2.86 31.24 8.60
N GLU A 231 -2.85 31.34 9.93
CA GLU A 231 -2.06 32.29 10.73
C GLU A 231 -0.61 31.82 10.99
N ASP A 232 -0.22 30.62 10.54
CA ASP A 232 1.13 30.05 10.70
C ASP A 232 2.08 30.35 9.51
N GLU A 233 1.91 31.47 8.79
CA GLU A 233 2.80 31.99 7.72
C GLU A 233 3.37 33.36 8.07
#